data_AF-A0A7X3DKP6-F1
#
_entry.id   AF-A0A7X3DKP6-F1
#
_cell.length_a   1.000
_cell.length_b   1.000
_cell.length_c   1.000
_cell.angle_alpha   90.00
_cell.angle_beta   90.00
_cell.angle_gamma   90.00
#
_symmetry.space_group_name_H-M   'P 1'
#
loop_
_entity.id
_entity.type
_entity.pdbx_description
1 polymer ?
#
loop_
_entity_poly.entity_id
_entity_poly.type
_entity_poly.pdbx_seq_one_letter_code
_entity_poly.pdbx_strand_id
1 'polypeptide(L)' 'MELTVVNSGNNDVIVNLDVDGTAVPAWKIPAGETDSAEIRSTDQSEGLTCDVSINITTTNGANMNVQIKAWQYQVNP' A
#
# COMPACT_ATOMS: atom_id res chain seq x y z
N MET A 1 3.18 9.55 2.95
CA MET A 1 2.29 9.44 1.77
C MET A 1 1.01 8.76 2.22
N GLU A 2 -0.13 9.01 1.58
CA GLU A 2 -1.36 8.23 1.81
C GLU A 2 -1.61 7.29 0.62
N LEU A 3 -1.94 6.03 0.90
CA LEU A 3 -2.45 5.08 -0.08
C LEU A 3 -3.95 4.98 0.09
N THR A 4 -4.71 5.45 -0.90
CA THR A 4 -6.16 5.24 -0.99
C THR A 4 -6.44 4.07 -1.92
N VAL A 5 -7.22 3.09 -1.47
CA VAL A 5 -7.65 1.94 -2.26
C VAL A 5 -9.16 1.99 -2.41
N VAL A 6 -9.63 2.00 -3.66
CA VAL A 6 -11.05 1.98 -4.01
C VAL A 6 -11.42 0.58 -4.49
N ASN A 7 -12.22 -0.15 -3.72
CA ASN A 7 -12.71 -1.47 -4.13
C ASN A 7 -14.01 -1.34 -4.93
N SER A 8 -13.89 -1.12 -6.25
CA SER A 8 -15.03 -1.09 -7.17
C SER A 8 -15.53 -2.48 -7.59
N GLY A 9 -14.99 -3.55 -7.00
CA GLY A 9 -15.37 -4.93 -7.29
C GLY A 9 -16.57 -5.42 -6.47
N ASN A 10 -16.98 -6.66 -6.77
CA ASN A 10 -18.08 -7.34 -6.08
C ASN A 10 -17.64 -8.23 -4.90
N ASN A 11 -16.32 -8.34 -4.68
CA ASN A 11 -15.76 -9.14 -3.60
C ASN A 11 -14.93 -8.24 -2.68
N ASP A 12 -14.90 -8.60 -1.40
CA ASP A 12 -13.99 -7.98 -0.47
C ASP A 12 -12.54 -8.24 -0.90
N VAL A 13 -11.68 -7.27 -0.63
CA VAL A 13 -10.24 -7.40 -0.85
C VAL A 13 -9.49 -7.30 0.46
N ILE A 14 -8.38 -8.02 0.55
CA ILE A 14 -7.40 -7.92 1.62
C ILE A 14 -6.16 -7.26 1.02
N VAL A 15 -5.76 -6.13 1.57
CA VAL A 15 -4.56 -5.40 1.16
C VAL A 15 -3.44 -5.78 2.12
N ASN A 16 -2.36 -6.32 1.56
CA ASN A 16 -1.09 -6.54 2.24
C ASN A 16 -0.10 -5.52 1.71
N LEU A 17 0.56 -4.80 2.61
CA LEU A 17 1.47 -3.72 2.28
C LEU A 17 2.81 -3.99 2.96
N ASP A 18 3.89 -3.80 2.22
CA ASP A 18 5.26 -3.81 2.71
C ASP A 18 5.93 -2.49 2.31
N VAL A 19 6.57 -1.85 3.28
CA VAL A 19 7.26 -0.57 3.11
C VAL A 19 8.70 -0.77 3.57
N ASP A 20 9.65 -0.64 2.66
CA ASP A 20 11.09 -0.84 2.90
C ASP A 20 11.43 -2.21 3.55
N GLY A 21 10.69 -3.27 3.19
CA GLY A 21 10.85 -4.60 3.79
C GLY A 21 10.15 -4.76 5.14
N THR A 22 9.37 -3.77 5.58
CA THR A 22 8.56 -3.82 6.79
C THR A 22 7.10 -4.04 6.44
N ALA A 23 6.54 -5.17 6.89
CA ALA A 23 5.12 -5.48 6.71
C ALA A 23 4.21 -4.57 7.56
N VAL A 24 3.25 -3.92 6.90
CA VAL A 24 2.14 -3.20 7.53
C VAL A 24 0.99 -4.18 7.78
N PRO A 25 0.26 -4.08 8.91
CA PRO A 25 -0.88 -4.95 9.17
C PRO A 25 -1.87 -4.96 8.00
N ALA A 26 -2.19 -6.16 7.52
CA ALA A 26 -3.16 -6.32 6.45
C ALA A 26 -4.54 -5.85 6.90
N TRP A 27 -5.29 -5.23 5.99
CA TRP A 27 -6.65 -4.79 6.26
C TRP A 27 -7.59 -5.21 5.14
N LYS A 28 -8.87 -5.30 5.48
CA LYS A 28 -9.94 -5.74 4.59
C LYS A 28 -10.74 -4.53 4.14
N ILE A 29 -10.97 -4.43 2.84
CA ILE A 29 -11.84 -3.41 2.23
C ILE A 29 -13.06 -4.13 1.64
N PRO A 30 -14.27 -3.90 2.18
CA PRO A 30 -15.48 -4.50 1.65
C PRO A 30 -15.75 -4.12 0.18
N ALA A 31 -16.55 -4.93 -0.51
CA ALA A 31 -17.01 -4.61 -1.87
C ALA A 31 -17.74 -3.26 -1.91
N GLY A 32 -17.36 -2.39 -2.86
CA GLY A 32 -17.95 -1.07 -3.03
C GLY A 32 -17.39 0.02 -2.11
N GLU A 33 -16.49 -0.32 -1.19
CA GLU A 33 -15.94 0.62 -0.21
C GLU A 33 -14.58 1.19 -0.62
N THR A 34 -14.22 2.29 0.03
CA THR A 34 -12.90 2.92 -0.07
C THR A 34 -12.27 2.94 1.31
N ASP A 35 -10.97 2.65 1.37
CA ASP A 35 -10.20 2.75 2.60
C ASP A 35 -8.81 3.33 2.31
N SER A 36 -8.14 3.86 3.35
CA SER A 36 -6.80 4.41 3.22
C SER A 36 -5.85 3.96 4.32
N ALA A 37 -4.57 3.91 3.97
CA ALA A 37 -3.49 3.61 4.90
C ALA A 37 -2.37 4.65 4.74
N GLU A 38 -1.83 5.10 5.87
CA GLU A 38 -0.67 5.97 5.87
C GLU A 38 0.60 5.16 5.60
N ILE A 39 1.34 5.55 4.57
CA ILE A 39 2.64 4.99 4.21
C ILE A 39 3.73 5.90 4.75
N ARG A 40 4.54 5.35 5.65
CA ARG A 40 5.73 6.00 6.21
C ARG A 40 6.93 5.08 6.00
N SER A 41 7.97 5.59 5.34
CA SER A 41 9.28 4.95 5.36
C SER A 41 9.81 4.94 6.79
N THR A 42 10.53 3.88 7.15
CA THR A 42 11.29 3.83 8.40
C THR A 42 12.54 4.70 8.37
N ASP A 43 13.04 5.04 7.18
CA ASP A 43 14.20 5.92 6.99
C ASP A 43 13.78 7.18 6.23
N GLN A 44 13.77 8.31 6.94
CA GLN A 44 13.39 9.61 6.40
C GLN A 44 14.60 10.46 6.02
N SER A 45 15.76 9.84 5.82
CA SER A 45 16.96 10.58 5.40
C SER A 45 16.79 11.12 3.98
N GLU A 46 17.26 12.34 3.77
CA GLU A 46 17.19 13.02 2.48
C GLU A 46 17.85 12.21 1.36
N GLY A 47 17.19 12.11 0.21
CA GLY A 47 17.70 11.44 -0.97
C GLY A 47 17.45 9.94 -1.04
N LEU A 48 16.92 9.33 0.02
CA LEU A 48 16.56 7.90 0.02
C LEU A 48 15.28 7.62 -0.77
N THR A 49 15.29 6.48 -1.46
CA THR A 49 14.16 5.91 -2.16
C THR A 49 13.45 4.94 -1.23
N CYS A 50 12.17 5.15 -0.99
CA CYS A 50 11.33 4.19 -0.29
C CYS A 50 10.69 3.24 -1.31
N ASP A 51 10.81 1.94 -1.04
CA ASP A 51 10.23 0.86 -1.83
C ASP A 51 8.93 0.40 -1.18
N VAL A 52 7.87 0.38 -1.96
CA VAL A 52 6.53 -0.01 -1.50
C VAL A 52 6.03 -1.19 -2.33
N SER A 53 5.73 -2.31 -1.68
CA SER A 53 5.11 -3.47 -2.31
C SER A 53 3.69 -3.65 -1.79
N ILE A 54 2.73 -3.74 -2.71
CA ILE A 54 1.31 -3.89 -2.42
C ILE A 54 0.83 -5.21 -3.04
N ASN A 55 0.23 -6.07 -2.22
CA ASN A 55 -0.40 -7.31 -2.65
C ASN A 55 -1.88 -7.28 -2.25
N ILE A 56 -2.75 -7.23 -3.25
CA ILE A 56 -4.19 -7.21 -3.08
C ILE A 56 -4.73 -8.59 -3.42
N THR A 57 -5.35 -9.24 -2.45
CA THR A 57 -5.99 -10.54 -2.63
C THR A 57 -7.49 -10.39 -2.45
N THR A 58 -8.26 -10.78 -3.45
CA THR A 58 -9.72 -10.90 -3.35
C THR A 58 -10.08 -12.13 -2.54
N THR A 59 -11.20 -12.11 -1.82
CA THR A 59 -11.64 -13.27 -1.01
C THR A 59 -11.96 -14.53 -1.81
N ASN A 60 -12.15 -14.42 -3.13
CA ASN A 60 -12.33 -15.57 -4.03
C ASN A 60 -11.01 -16.08 -4.64
N GLY A 61 -9.86 -15.55 -4.23
CA GLY A 61 -8.53 -16.08 -4.54
C GLY A 61 -7.81 -15.43 -5.72
N ALA A 62 -8.41 -14.44 -6.41
CA ALA A 62 -7.67 -13.65 -7.38
C ALA A 62 -6.67 -12.71 -6.68
N ASN A 63 -5.46 -12.62 -7.21
CA ASN A 63 -4.37 -11.82 -6.65
C ASN A 63 -3.88 -10.78 -7.66
N MET A 64 -3.60 -9.58 -7.18
CA MET A 64 -2.90 -8.52 -7.90
C MET A 64 -1.70 -8.06 -7.08
N ASN A 65 -0.54 -7.96 -7.73
CA ASN A 65 0.67 -7.42 -7.12
C ASN A 65 1.08 -6.12 -7.82
N VAL A 66 1.33 -5.08 -7.03
CA VAL A 66 1.80 -3.76 -7.48
C VAL A 66 3.08 -3.45 -6.72
N GLN A 67 4.15 -3.13 -7.45
CA GLN A 67 5.40 -2.65 -6.88
C GLN A 67 5.60 -1.19 -7.27
N ILE A 68 5.79 -0.34 -6.27
CA ILE A 68 6.14 1.07 -6.44
C ILE A 68 7.57 1.21 -5.93
N LYS A 69 8.52 1.27 -6.87
CA LYS A 69 9.92 1.54 -6.56
C LYS A 69 10.14 3.04 -6.61
N ALA A 70 10.68 3.59 -5.52
CA ALA A 70 11.09 4.97 -5.39
C ALA A 70 9.96 6.02 -5.39
N TRP A 71 9.48 6.34 -4.20
CA TRP A 71 9.21 7.76 -3.90
C TRP A 71 10.40 8.31 -3.13
N GLN A 72 10.94 9.45 -3.57
CA GLN A 72 12.05 10.13 -2.91
C GLN A 72 11.48 11.07 -1.87
N TYR A 73 11.92 10.94 -0.61
CA TYR A 73 11.54 11.90 0.42
C TYR A 73 12.13 13.27 0.06
N GLN A 74 11.26 14.22 -0.32
CA GLN A 74 11.65 15.61 -0.48
C GLN A 74 11.48 16.32 0.85
N VAL A 75 12.58 16.77 1.44
CA VAL A 75 12.53 17.73 2.54
C VAL A 75 12.01 19.04 1.97
N ASN A 76 10.94 19.59 2.54
CA ASN A 76 10.56 20.97 2.22
C ASN A 76 11.76 21.87 2.56
N PRO A 77 12.27 22.69 1.62
CA PRO A 77 13.33 23.65 1.92
C PRO A 77 12.88 24.70 2.95
#